data_AF-A0A377AIL8-F1
#
_entry.id   AF-A0A377AIL8-F1
#
_cell.length_a   1.000
_cell.length_b   1.000
_cell.length_c   1.000
_cell.angle_alpha   90.00
_cell.angle_beta   90.00
_cell.angle_gamma   90.00
#
_symmetry.space_group_name_H-M   'P 1'
#
loop_
_entity.id
_entity.type
_entity.pdbx_description
1 polymer ?
#
loop_
_entity_poly.entity_id
_entity_poly.type
_entity_poly.pdbx_seq_one_letter_code
_entity_poly.pdbx_strand_id
1 'polypeptide(L)'
;MLDISVEREACPMHLAPTSSTVNTLMMGDALAMAVMQARGFNEEDFARSHPAGALGARLLNKVHHLMRRDDAIPQVALAASVMDAMLELSRTGLGLVAVCDAQQQVQGVFTDGDLRRWLVGGGALTTPVNEAMTTGGTTLQAQSRAIDAKEILMKRKITAAPVVDENGKLTGAINLQDFYQAGII
;
A
#
# COMPACT_ATOMS: atom_id res chain seq x y z
N MET A 1 -5.67 28.49 -35.41
CA MET A 1 -6.66 27.46 -35.78
C MET A 1 -5.88 26.30 -36.37
N LEU A 2 -6.07 25.07 -35.88
CA LEU A 2 -5.39 23.88 -36.41
C LEU A 2 -6.25 23.31 -37.54
N ASP A 3 -5.68 23.12 -38.72
CA ASP A 3 -6.37 22.51 -39.85
C ASP A 3 -6.29 20.99 -39.75
N ILE A 4 -7.46 20.36 -39.76
CA ILE A 4 -7.64 18.90 -39.69
C ILE A 4 -8.47 18.37 -40.86
N SER A 5 -8.69 19.20 -41.88
CA SER A 5 -9.47 18.84 -43.05
C SER A 5 -8.90 17.60 -43.76
N VAL A 6 -9.79 16.87 -44.43
CA VAL A 6 -9.44 15.71 -45.24
C VAL A 6 -9.85 15.98 -46.68
N GLU A 7 -8.99 15.63 -47.62
CA GLU A 7 -9.29 15.78 -49.05
C GLU A 7 -10.40 14.82 -49.50
N ARG A 8 -10.49 13.63 -48.86
CA ARG A 8 -11.50 12.62 -49.16
C ARG A 8 -11.81 11.74 -47.96
N GLU A 9 -13.08 11.40 -47.79
CA GLU A 9 -13.52 10.37 -46.85
C GLU A 9 -13.21 8.97 -47.37
N ALA A 10 -12.73 8.09 -46.47
CA ALA A 10 -12.47 6.70 -46.82
C ALA A 10 -13.76 5.87 -47.05
N CYS A 11 -14.93 6.36 -46.61
CA CYS A 11 -16.22 5.72 -46.88
C CYS A 11 -16.56 5.84 -48.38
N PRO A 12 -16.67 4.74 -49.14
CA PRO A 12 -16.91 4.79 -50.58
C PRO A 12 -18.31 5.30 -50.94
N MET A 13 -19.26 5.23 -50.00
CA MET A 13 -20.62 5.74 -50.18
C MET A 13 -20.79 7.20 -49.72
N HIS A 14 -19.77 7.81 -49.11
CA HIS A 14 -19.81 9.17 -48.55
C HIS A 14 -20.94 9.43 -47.54
N LEU A 15 -21.48 8.38 -46.92
CA LEU A 15 -22.61 8.48 -45.98
C LEU A 15 -22.17 8.73 -44.53
N ALA A 16 -20.92 8.42 -44.19
CA ALA A 16 -20.40 8.54 -42.84
C ALA A 16 -19.01 9.18 -42.85
N PRO A 17 -18.72 10.10 -41.92
CA PRO A 17 -17.39 10.64 -41.73
C PRO A 17 -16.48 9.55 -41.17
N THR A 18 -15.40 9.22 -41.90
CA THR A 18 -14.45 8.19 -41.50
C THR A 18 -13.08 8.80 -41.26
N SER A 19 -12.47 9.36 -42.31
CA SER A 19 -11.16 9.99 -42.24
C SER A 19 -11.19 11.25 -41.37
N SER A 20 -12.22 12.08 -41.51
CA SER A 20 -12.37 13.30 -40.72
C SER A 20 -12.60 13.02 -39.23
N THR A 21 -13.38 11.98 -38.89
CA THR A 21 -13.57 11.52 -37.50
C THR A 21 -12.25 11.09 -36.88
N VAL A 22 -11.44 10.32 -37.61
CA VAL A 22 -10.12 9.87 -37.15
C VAL A 22 -9.17 11.07 -36.97
N ASN A 23 -9.11 11.99 -37.94
CA ASN A 23 -8.30 13.21 -37.81
C ASN A 23 -8.69 14.06 -36.60
N THR A 24 -9.99 14.18 -36.32
CA THR A 24 -10.50 14.93 -35.18
C THR A 24 -10.07 14.28 -33.86
N LEU A 25 -10.22 12.94 -33.74
CA LEU A 25 -9.78 12.20 -32.55
C LEU A 25 -8.27 12.31 -32.34
N MET A 26 -7.49 12.13 -33.42
CA MET A 26 -6.03 12.22 -33.36
C MET A 26 -5.56 13.62 -32.95
N MET A 27 -6.15 14.68 -33.52
CA MET A 27 -5.80 16.05 -33.15
C MET A 27 -6.21 16.36 -31.71
N GLY A 28 -7.36 15.86 -31.26
CA GLY A 28 -7.81 16.01 -29.88
C GLY A 28 -6.82 15.37 -28.89
N ASP A 29 -6.38 14.15 -29.15
CA ASP A 29 -5.42 13.43 -28.31
C ASP A 29 -4.04 14.12 -28.31
N ALA A 30 -3.54 14.49 -29.49
CA ALA A 30 -2.27 15.21 -29.63
C ALA A 30 -2.28 16.55 -28.87
N LEU A 31 -3.38 17.30 -28.94
CA LEU A 31 -3.53 18.56 -28.23
C LEU A 31 -3.60 18.35 -26.71
N ALA A 32 -4.35 17.35 -26.25
CA ALA A 32 -4.43 17.01 -24.83
C ALA A 32 -3.05 16.66 -24.26
N MET A 33 -2.29 15.80 -24.95
CA MET A 33 -0.93 15.41 -24.57
C MET A 33 0.03 16.60 -24.57
N ALA A 34 0.00 17.44 -25.62
CA ALA A 34 0.84 18.64 -25.70
C ALA A 34 0.55 19.63 -24.57
N VAL A 35 -0.72 19.85 -24.24
CA VAL A 35 -1.12 20.73 -23.12
C VAL A 35 -0.74 20.14 -21.78
N MET A 36 -0.93 18.83 -21.57
CA MET A 36 -0.50 18.14 -20.35
C MET A 36 1.01 18.32 -20.13
N GLN A 37 1.82 18.09 -21.17
CA GLN A 37 3.26 18.26 -21.10
C GLN A 37 3.67 19.72 -20.86
N ALA A 38 3.08 20.67 -21.60
CA ALA A 38 3.40 22.09 -21.46
C ALA A 38 3.03 22.66 -20.08
N ARG A 39 1.99 22.11 -19.44
CA ARG A 39 1.58 22.49 -18.08
C ARG A 39 2.29 21.71 -16.97
N GLY A 40 3.14 20.74 -17.32
CA GLY A 40 3.77 19.85 -16.34
C GLY A 40 2.76 18.99 -15.56
N PHE A 41 1.61 18.69 -16.16
CA PHE A 41 0.54 17.92 -15.54
C PHE A 41 1.06 16.51 -15.24
N ASN A 42 1.13 16.16 -13.95
CA ASN A 42 1.73 14.91 -13.49
C ASN A 42 0.69 13.97 -12.87
N GLU A 43 1.16 12.81 -12.39
CA GLU A 43 0.31 11.80 -11.77
C GLU A 43 -0.46 12.34 -10.55
N GLU A 44 0.14 13.21 -9.72
CA GLU A 44 -0.55 13.80 -8.58
C GLU A 44 -1.66 14.76 -9.01
N ASP A 45 -1.45 15.54 -10.08
CA ASP A 45 -2.49 16.38 -10.68
C ASP A 45 -3.66 15.55 -11.20
N PHE A 46 -3.35 14.43 -11.87
CA PHE A 46 -4.36 13.48 -12.34
C PHE A 46 -5.19 12.95 -11.17
N ALA A 47 -4.50 12.55 -10.10
CA ALA A 47 -5.11 11.96 -8.94
C ALA A 47 -6.00 12.94 -8.17
N ARG A 48 -5.57 14.21 -8.03
CA ARG A 48 -6.37 15.29 -7.45
C ARG A 48 -7.63 15.60 -8.27
N SER A 49 -7.53 15.51 -9.60
CA SER A 49 -8.66 15.78 -10.50
C SER A 49 -9.66 14.61 -10.58
N HIS A 50 -9.22 13.39 -10.24
CA HIS A 50 -10.02 12.17 -10.31
C HIS A 50 -9.86 11.30 -9.04
N PRO A 51 -10.16 11.84 -7.85
CA PRO A 51 -9.87 11.15 -6.59
C PRO A 51 -10.68 9.86 -6.41
N ALA A 52 -11.89 9.81 -6.98
CA ALA A 52 -12.76 8.63 -6.95
C ALA A 52 -12.39 7.56 -8.00
N GLY A 53 -11.49 7.87 -8.94
CA GLY A 53 -11.01 6.91 -9.92
C GLY A 53 -9.94 5.98 -9.34
N ALA A 54 -9.84 4.75 -9.85
CA ALA A 54 -8.88 3.75 -9.35
C ALA A 54 -7.43 4.27 -9.35
N LEU A 55 -7.04 5.02 -10.39
CA LEU A 55 -5.70 5.61 -10.48
C LEU A 55 -5.50 6.74 -9.45
N GLY A 56 -6.51 7.58 -9.23
CA GLY A 56 -6.44 8.65 -8.24
C GLY A 56 -6.36 8.14 -6.81
N ALA A 57 -7.19 7.15 -6.47
CA ALA A 57 -7.13 6.44 -5.18
C ALA A 57 -5.76 5.78 -4.96
N ARG A 58 -5.19 5.15 -6.00
CA ARG A 58 -3.86 4.54 -5.93
C ARG A 58 -2.75 5.56 -5.67
N LEU A 59 -2.83 6.74 -6.28
CA LEU A 59 -1.77 7.75 -6.23
C LEU A 59 -1.82 8.63 -4.97
N LEU A 60 -3.02 8.86 -4.40
CA LEU A 60 -3.22 9.70 -3.22
C LEU A 60 -3.19 8.94 -1.89
N ASN A 61 -3.41 7.62 -1.90
CA ASN A 61 -3.45 6.88 -0.65
C ASN A 61 -2.07 6.78 0.01
N LYS A 62 -2.02 7.16 1.28
CA LYS A 62 -0.89 6.95 2.17
C LYS A 62 -1.18 5.78 3.10
N VAL A 63 -0.13 5.20 3.66
CA VAL A 63 -0.26 4.05 4.57
C VAL A 63 -1.25 4.33 5.71
N HIS A 64 -1.20 5.52 6.31
CA HIS A 64 -2.10 5.85 7.41
C HIS A 64 -3.59 5.85 7.04
N HIS A 65 -3.96 6.03 5.77
CA HIS A 65 -5.36 5.90 5.33
C HIS A 65 -5.85 4.45 5.38
N LEU A 66 -4.94 3.47 5.29
CA LEU A 66 -5.27 2.06 5.11
C LEU A 66 -4.96 1.20 6.34
N MET A 67 -4.01 1.64 7.17
CA MET A 67 -3.57 0.89 8.33
C MET A 67 -4.67 0.74 9.38
N ARG A 68 -4.61 -0.38 10.10
CA ARG A 68 -5.37 -0.57 11.34
C ARG A 68 -4.79 0.30 12.46
N ARG A 69 -5.65 0.79 13.34
CA ARG A 69 -5.32 1.74 14.41
C ARG A 69 -5.88 1.27 15.75
N ASP A 70 -5.38 1.89 16.82
CA ASP A 70 -5.86 1.70 18.19
C ASP A 70 -5.92 0.21 18.58
N ASP A 71 -7.06 -0.27 19.08
CA ASP A 71 -7.25 -1.66 19.53
C ASP A 71 -7.13 -2.70 18.40
N ALA A 72 -7.09 -2.27 17.14
CA ALA A 72 -6.86 -3.15 15.99
C ALA A 72 -5.36 -3.34 15.67
N ILE A 73 -4.46 -2.67 16.38
CA ILE A 73 -3.01 -2.86 16.29
C ILE A 73 -2.62 -4.06 17.17
N PRO A 74 -2.14 -5.17 16.60
CA PRO A 74 -1.61 -6.26 17.39
C PRO A 74 -0.26 -5.87 17.97
N GLN A 75 -0.19 -5.67 19.28
CA GLN A 75 1.04 -5.32 19.96
C GLN A 75 1.18 -5.94 21.35
N VAL A 76 2.43 -6.22 21.75
CA VAL A 76 2.79 -6.67 23.10
C VAL A 76 4.08 -6.00 23.57
N ALA A 77 4.30 -5.99 24.89
CA ALA A 77 5.55 -5.52 25.48
C ALA A 77 6.68 -6.55 25.31
N LEU A 78 7.94 -6.11 25.32
CA LEU A 78 9.13 -6.97 25.27
C LEU A 78 9.14 -8.13 26.28
N ALA A 79 8.60 -7.88 27.48
CA ALA A 79 8.57 -8.86 28.57
C ALA A 79 7.30 -9.73 28.58
N ALA A 80 6.36 -9.51 27.65
CA ALA A 80 5.18 -10.36 27.51
C ALA A 80 5.60 -11.79 27.14
N SER A 81 4.81 -12.77 27.52
CA SER A 81 5.13 -14.16 27.18
C SER A 81 4.83 -14.46 25.71
N VAL A 82 5.43 -15.53 25.18
CA VAL A 82 5.06 -16.09 23.87
C VAL A 82 3.57 -16.44 23.81
N MET A 83 2.98 -16.89 24.92
CA MET A 83 1.54 -17.14 25.03
C MET A 83 0.72 -15.87 24.79
N ASP A 84 1.09 -14.75 25.42
CA ASP A 84 0.38 -13.47 25.27
C ASP A 84 0.44 -12.99 23.81
N ALA A 85 1.62 -13.10 23.19
CA ALA A 85 1.80 -12.75 21.78
C ALA A 85 0.96 -13.65 20.86
N MET A 86 0.85 -14.94 21.15
CA MET A 86 0.01 -15.87 20.38
C MET A 86 -1.49 -15.55 20.50
N LEU A 87 -1.96 -15.19 21.70
CA LEU A 87 -3.34 -14.77 21.91
C LEU A 87 -3.64 -13.48 21.15
N GLU A 88 -2.72 -12.53 21.15
CA GLU A 88 -2.86 -11.27 20.43
C GLU A 88 -2.85 -11.45 18.90
N LEU A 89 -2.01 -12.36 18.40
CA LEU A 89 -1.99 -12.76 17.00
C LEU A 89 -3.37 -13.34 16.58
N SER A 90 -3.92 -14.21 17.42
CA SER A 90 -5.23 -14.85 17.19
C SER A 90 -6.38 -13.85 17.25
N ARG A 91 -6.32 -12.87 18.17
CA ARG A 91 -7.35 -11.84 18.36
C ARG A 91 -7.53 -10.96 17.13
N THR A 92 -6.44 -10.56 16.49
CA THR A 92 -6.46 -9.57 15.41
C THR A 92 -6.47 -10.19 14.00
N GLY A 93 -5.98 -11.42 13.86
CA GLY A 93 -5.89 -12.11 12.56
C GLY A 93 -5.05 -11.38 11.52
N LEU A 94 -4.20 -10.41 11.91
CA LEU A 94 -3.38 -9.63 10.98
C LEU A 94 -2.21 -10.45 10.39
N GLY A 95 -1.78 -11.49 11.11
CA GLY A 95 -0.63 -12.33 10.75
C GLY A 95 0.71 -11.85 11.32
N LEU A 96 0.72 -10.81 12.16
CA LEU A 96 1.86 -10.44 13.01
C LEU A 96 1.40 -9.77 14.30
N VAL A 97 2.31 -9.71 15.27
CA VAL A 97 2.24 -8.86 16.46
C VAL A 97 3.51 -8.02 16.56
N ALA A 98 3.36 -6.71 16.75
CA ALA A 98 4.48 -5.81 17.01
C ALA A 98 4.95 -5.95 18.46
N VAL A 99 6.25 -6.16 18.67
CA VAL A 99 6.84 -6.18 20.01
C VAL A 99 7.46 -4.83 20.28
N CYS A 100 6.95 -4.13 21.29
CA CYS A 100 7.33 -2.76 21.60
C CYS A 100 8.01 -2.63 22.97
N ASP A 101 8.85 -1.62 23.10
CA ASP A 101 9.38 -1.18 24.39
C ASP A 101 8.42 -0.25 25.14
N ALA A 102 8.87 0.25 26.31
CA ALA A 102 8.10 1.17 27.15
C ALA A 102 7.82 2.53 26.48
N GLN A 103 8.59 2.90 25.44
CA GLN A 103 8.44 4.12 24.66
C GLN A 103 7.57 3.90 23.41
N GLN A 104 6.99 2.71 23.24
CA GLN A 104 6.20 2.30 22.06
C GLN A 104 7.02 2.26 20.77
N GLN A 105 8.34 2.07 20.88
CA GLN A 105 9.19 1.82 19.72
C GLN A 105 9.15 0.34 19.35
N VAL A 106 9.06 0.06 18.05
CA VAL A 106 9.01 -1.31 17.55
C VAL A 106 10.41 -1.93 17.60
N GLN A 107 10.57 -2.97 18.43
CA GLN A 107 11.82 -3.70 18.61
C GLN A 107 11.88 -4.97 17.74
N GLY A 108 10.71 -5.49 17.38
CA GLY A 108 10.59 -6.68 16.53
C GLY A 108 9.16 -7.02 16.21
N VAL A 109 9.00 -8.16 15.53
CA VAL A 109 7.69 -8.73 15.20
C VAL A 109 7.65 -10.20 15.57
N PHE A 110 6.46 -10.68 15.92
CA PHE A 110 6.19 -12.08 16.21
C PHE A 110 5.07 -12.59 15.31
N THR A 111 5.26 -13.76 14.69
CA THR A 111 4.33 -14.36 13.71
C THR A 111 4.10 -15.85 13.99
N ASP A 112 3.13 -16.47 13.32
CA ASP A 112 2.96 -17.94 13.36
C ASP A 112 4.22 -18.70 12.92
N GLY A 113 4.99 -18.10 12.01
CA GLY A 113 6.27 -18.65 11.57
C GLY A 113 7.32 -18.67 12.68
N ASP A 114 7.35 -17.61 13.49
CA ASP A 114 8.23 -17.52 14.67
C ASP A 114 7.77 -18.49 15.75
N LEU A 115 6.47 -18.53 16.06
CA LEU A 115 5.88 -19.48 17.00
C LEU A 115 6.22 -20.93 16.64
N ARG A 116 6.01 -21.31 15.38
CA ARG A 116 6.33 -22.67 14.91
C ARG A 116 7.81 -22.98 15.09
N ARG A 117 8.71 -22.05 14.71
CA ARG A 117 10.16 -22.23 14.85
C ARG A 117 10.57 -22.36 16.33
N TRP A 118 9.97 -21.55 17.18
CA TRP A 118 10.22 -21.54 18.62
C TRP A 118 9.84 -22.88 19.28
N LEU A 119 8.64 -23.39 18.98
CA LEU A 119 8.15 -24.65 19.54
C LEU A 119 8.96 -25.85 19.05
N VAL A 120 9.33 -25.90 17.77
CA VAL A 120 10.20 -26.96 17.23
C VAL A 120 11.59 -26.93 17.88
N GLY A 121 12.06 -25.75 18.28
CA GLY A 121 13.30 -25.58 19.05
C GLY A 121 13.21 -25.99 20.52
N GLY A 122 12.05 -26.45 21.01
CA GLY A 122 11.83 -26.80 22.42
C GLY A 122 11.57 -25.60 23.34
N GLY A 123 11.25 -24.44 22.76
CA GLY A 123 10.93 -23.24 23.52
C GLY A 123 9.61 -23.36 24.30
N ALA A 124 9.55 -22.72 25.47
CA ALA A 124 8.36 -22.69 26.31
C ALA A 124 7.45 -21.50 25.94
N LEU A 125 6.14 -21.64 26.14
CA LEU A 125 5.18 -20.55 25.94
C LEU A 125 5.26 -19.47 27.03
N THR A 126 5.82 -19.82 28.19
CA THR A 126 6.04 -18.90 29.31
C THR A 126 7.28 -18.03 29.15
N THR A 127 8.13 -18.31 28.14
CA THR A 127 9.32 -17.51 27.87
C THR A 127 8.93 -16.12 27.36
N PRO A 128 9.70 -15.07 27.70
CA PRO A 128 9.54 -13.75 27.10
C PRO A 128 9.57 -13.77 25.56
N VAL A 129 8.68 -13.01 24.93
CA VAL A 129 8.52 -12.97 23.47
C VAL A 129 9.75 -12.39 22.77
N ASN A 130 10.53 -11.53 23.44
CA ASN A 130 11.76 -10.97 22.89
C ASN A 130 12.83 -12.03 22.56
N GLU A 131 12.76 -13.22 23.15
CA GLU A 131 13.64 -14.36 22.83
C GLU A 131 13.15 -15.14 21.60
N ALA A 132 11.87 -15.04 21.25
CA ALA A 132 11.24 -15.79 20.17
C ALA A 132 10.91 -14.92 18.93
N MET A 133 10.98 -13.59 19.05
CA MET A 133 10.63 -12.66 17.97
C MET A 133 11.71 -12.52 16.90
N THR A 134 11.30 -12.02 15.73
CA THR A 134 12.24 -11.49 14.74
C THR A 134 12.61 -10.04 15.11
N THR A 135 13.86 -9.83 15.54
CA THR A 135 14.40 -8.50 15.90
C THR A 135 14.58 -7.60 14.69
N GLY A 136 14.30 -6.31 14.82
CA GLY A 136 14.58 -5.30 13.77
C GLY A 136 13.82 -5.54 12.46
N GLY A 137 12.64 -6.18 12.54
CA GLY A 137 11.79 -6.48 11.39
C GLY A 137 11.44 -5.28 10.50
N THR A 138 10.80 -5.53 9.36
CA THR A 138 10.42 -4.44 8.44
C THR A 138 9.26 -3.64 9.01
N THR A 139 9.42 -2.32 9.11
CA THR A 139 8.36 -1.37 9.43
C THR A 139 8.04 -0.48 8.22
N LEU A 140 6.85 0.11 8.22
CA LEU A 140 6.40 1.06 7.19
C LEU A 140 6.14 2.42 7.82
N GLN A 141 6.41 3.49 7.08
CA GLN A 141 6.15 4.85 7.55
C GLN A 141 4.68 5.24 7.32
N ALA A 142 4.00 5.80 8.32
CA ALA A 142 2.59 6.20 8.22
C ALA A 142 2.33 7.19 7.07
N GLN A 143 3.33 8.02 6.74
CA GLN A 143 3.24 9.03 5.70
C GLN A 143 3.66 8.56 4.30
N SER A 144 4.20 7.34 4.16
CA SER A 144 4.61 6.85 2.84
C SER A 144 3.41 6.56 1.95
N ARG A 145 3.63 6.61 0.63
CA ARG A 145 2.61 6.25 -0.35
C ARG A 145 2.29 4.77 -0.17
N ALA A 146 1.00 4.44 -0.23
CA ALA A 146 0.55 3.07 -0.04
C ALA A 146 1.11 2.13 -1.12
N ILE A 147 1.31 2.62 -2.35
CA ILE A 147 1.92 1.81 -3.42
C ILE A 147 3.38 1.43 -3.09
N ASP A 148 4.20 2.38 -2.66
CA ASP A 148 5.60 2.13 -2.28
C ASP A 148 5.67 1.17 -1.08
N ALA A 149 4.78 1.35 -0.10
CA ALA A 149 4.68 0.49 1.07
C ALA A 149 4.34 -0.96 0.70
N LYS A 150 3.39 -1.15 -0.23
CA LYS A 150 3.04 -2.47 -0.75
C LYS A 150 4.22 -3.12 -1.48
N GLU A 151 4.93 -2.37 -2.32
CA GLU A 151 6.12 -2.88 -3.02
C GLU A 151 7.20 -3.35 -2.05
N ILE A 152 7.40 -2.66 -0.92
CA ILE A 152 8.30 -3.09 0.14
C ILE A 152 7.88 -4.47 0.68
N LEU A 153 6.59 -4.65 1.01
CA LEU A 153 6.07 -5.93 1.50
C LEU A 153 6.30 -7.06 0.48
N MET A 154 5.97 -6.83 -0.79
CA MET A 154 6.14 -7.82 -1.86
C MET A 154 7.62 -8.19 -2.08
N LYS A 155 8.51 -7.19 -2.13
CA LYS A 155 9.96 -7.41 -2.32
C LYS A 155 10.57 -8.18 -1.16
N ARG A 156 10.11 -7.91 0.07
CA ARG A 156 10.52 -8.63 1.29
C ARG A 156 9.80 -9.98 1.47
N LYS A 157 8.82 -10.30 0.62
CA LYS A 157 7.98 -11.50 0.71
C LYS A 157 7.27 -11.64 2.06
N ILE A 158 6.83 -10.52 2.62
CA ILE A 158 6.04 -10.47 3.86
C ILE A 158 4.63 -9.97 3.55
N THR A 159 3.66 -10.40 4.35
CA THR A 159 2.24 -10.09 4.11
C THR A 159 1.73 -8.96 4.99
N ALA A 160 2.45 -8.61 6.06
CA ALA A 160 2.08 -7.54 6.98
C ALA A 160 3.32 -6.87 7.58
N ALA A 161 3.17 -5.63 8.04
CA ALA A 161 4.19 -4.91 8.79
C ALA A 161 3.59 -3.95 9.82
N PRO A 162 4.30 -3.66 10.93
CA PRO A 162 3.99 -2.54 11.79
C PRO A 162 4.17 -1.22 11.05
N VAL A 163 3.31 -0.25 11.34
CA VAL A 163 3.38 1.11 10.81
C VAL A 163 3.83 2.06 11.91
N VAL A 164 4.83 2.87 11.62
CA VAL A 164 5.46 3.79 12.56
C VAL A 164 5.37 5.24 12.11
N ASP A 165 5.46 6.16 13.07
CA ASP A 165 5.67 7.59 12.78
C ASP A 165 7.14 7.91 12.45
N GLU A 166 7.42 9.20 12.25
CA GLU A 166 8.75 9.72 11.94
C GLU A 166 9.78 9.46 13.06
N ASN A 167 9.32 9.23 14.29
CA ASN A 167 10.14 8.92 15.46
C ASN A 167 10.27 7.42 15.73
N GLY A 168 9.75 6.56 14.83
CA GLY A 168 9.77 5.09 15.00
C GLY A 168 8.72 4.55 15.96
N LYS A 169 7.81 5.38 16.46
CA LYS A 169 6.75 4.96 17.38
C LYS A 169 5.66 4.22 16.62
N LEU A 170 5.18 3.12 17.17
CA LEU A 170 4.06 2.37 16.58
C LEU A 170 2.80 3.25 16.53
N THR A 171 2.21 3.36 15.33
CA THR A 171 0.98 4.12 15.08
C THR A 171 -0.08 3.31 14.34
N GLY A 172 0.28 2.16 13.79
CA GLY A 172 -0.65 1.26 13.13
C GLY A 172 -0.03 -0.08 12.79
N ALA A 173 -0.81 -0.92 12.12
CA ALA A 173 -0.31 -2.12 11.47
C ALA A 173 -1.10 -2.36 10.18
N ILE A 174 -0.46 -2.97 9.19
CA ILE A 174 -1.07 -3.13 7.86
C ILE A 174 -0.73 -4.51 7.28
N ASN A 175 -1.67 -5.07 6.53
CA ASN A 175 -1.56 -6.32 5.78
C ASN A 175 -1.84 -6.07 4.29
N LEU A 176 -1.30 -6.92 3.40
CA LEU A 176 -1.58 -6.91 1.95
C LEU A 176 -3.08 -6.85 1.63
N GLN A 177 -3.93 -7.47 2.44
CA GLN A 177 -5.39 -7.42 2.28
C GLN A 177 -5.96 -6.00 2.40
N ASP A 178 -5.39 -5.16 3.27
CA ASP A 178 -5.83 -3.77 3.44
C ASP A 178 -5.55 -2.96 2.16
N PHE A 179 -4.43 -3.23 1.47
CA PHE A 179 -4.13 -2.63 0.16
C PHE A 179 -5.10 -3.10 -0.94
N TYR A 180 -5.43 -4.38 -0.98
CA TYR A 180 -6.37 -4.92 -1.97
C TYR A 180 -7.78 -4.36 -1.79
N GLN A 181 -8.25 -4.23 -0.54
CA GLN A 181 -9.54 -3.61 -0.23
C GLN A 181 -9.59 -2.13 -0.66
N ALA A 182 -8.46 -1.44 -0.60
CA ALA A 182 -8.32 -0.06 -1.06
C ALA A 182 -8.16 0.08 -2.59
N GLY A 183 -8.23 -1.01 -3.35
CA GLY A 183 -8.06 -1.00 -4.81
C GLY A 183 -6.60 -0.80 -5.27
N ILE A 184 -5.63 -1.02 -4.38
CA ILE A 184 -4.20 -0.92 -4.68
C ILE A 184 -3.72 -2.32 -5.11
N ILE A 185 -3.85 -2.60 -6.41
CA ILE A 185 -3.58 -3.89 -7.06
C ILE A 185 -2.14 -4.00 -7.57
#